data_AF-A0A2D5VZD5-F1
#
_entry.id   AF-A0A2D5VZD5-F1
#
_cell.length_a   1.000
_cell.length_b   1.000
_cell.length_c   1.000
_cell.angle_alpha   90.00
_cell.angle_beta   90.00
_cell.angle_gamma   90.00
#
_symmetry.space_group_name_H-M   'P 1'
#
loop_
_entity.id
_entity.type
_entity.pdbx_description
1 polymer ?
#
loop_
_entity_poly.entity_id
_entity_poly.type
_entity_poly.pdbx_seq_one_letter_code
_entity_poly.pdbx_strand_id
1 'polypeptide(L)'
;MVEKHCHQHEKASPLKRLTLTYQNSFSLPMPYHDALILDHIQQTHDTSLLSEREKHLIGLAVTMTRGCQVCTRNRIEKAKSIGIDDETLNALVAVSAAVNSGVTAATARVAFGMLEQEASEACGDTCSP
;
A
#
# COMPACT_ATOMS: atom_id res chain seq x y z
N MET A 1 -2.39 -50.91 20.94
CA MET A 1 -2.78 -51.92 19.94
C MET A 1 -3.96 -52.69 20.51
N VAL A 2 -5.16 -52.47 19.96
CA VAL A 2 -6.36 -53.34 19.88
C VAL A 2 -7.47 -52.43 19.38
N GLU A 3 -7.85 -52.66 18.12
CA GLU A 3 -9.00 -52.08 17.43
C GLU A 3 -10.32 -52.62 17.98
N LYS A 4 -11.41 -51.87 17.78
CA LYS A 4 -12.69 -52.38 17.23
C LYS A 4 -13.65 -51.23 16.87
N HIS A 5 -13.80 -51.06 15.55
CA HIS A 5 -14.97 -50.63 14.77
C HIS A 5 -16.32 -50.44 15.51
N CYS A 6 -17.09 -49.38 15.19
CA CYS A 6 -18.20 -49.46 14.21
C CYS A 6 -19.09 -48.17 14.19
N HIS A 7 -19.74 -47.99 13.04
CA HIS A 7 -20.95 -47.22 12.72
C HIS A 7 -20.88 -45.79 12.17
N GLN A 8 -21.11 -45.77 10.85
CA GLN A 8 -21.61 -44.70 10.00
C GLN A 8 -22.70 -43.85 10.65
N HIS A 9 -22.64 -42.54 10.42
CA HIS A 9 -23.86 -41.75 10.21
C HIS A 9 -23.59 -40.66 9.17
N GLU A 10 -24.02 -40.98 7.96
CA GLU A 10 -24.29 -40.08 6.87
C GLU A 10 -25.39 -39.09 7.27
N LYS A 11 -25.08 -37.80 7.29
CA LYS A 11 -26.08 -36.73 7.13
C LYS A 11 -25.50 -35.63 6.24
N ALA A 12 -25.82 -35.74 4.96
CA ALA A 12 -25.74 -34.64 4.00
C ALA A 12 -26.54 -33.44 4.55
N SER A 13 -25.83 -32.35 4.86
CA SER A 13 -26.43 -31.06 5.18
C SER A 13 -26.53 -30.23 3.89
N PRO A 14 -27.71 -29.68 3.55
CA PRO A 14 -27.94 -29.06 2.26
C PRO A 14 -27.34 -27.65 2.26
N LEU A 15 -26.07 -27.54 1.85
CA LEU A 15 -25.54 -26.28 1.33
C LEU A 15 -26.16 -26.04 -0.06
N LYS A 16 -27.46 -25.72 -0.05
CA LYS A 16 -28.17 -25.08 -1.16
C LYS A 16 -27.43 -23.80 -1.48
N ARG A 17 -26.63 -23.86 -2.55
CA ARG A 17 -26.58 -22.89 -3.65
C ARG A 17 -27.22 -21.54 -3.31
N LEU A 18 -26.49 -20.72 -2.57
CA LEU A 18 -26.73 -19.27 -2.52
C LEU A 18 -26.07 -18.69 -3.76
N THR A 19 -26.83 -18.67 -4.86
CA THR A 19 -26.68 -17.65 -5.90
C THR A 19 -26.87 -16.30 -5.23
N LEU A 20 -25.79 -15.69 -4.76
CA LEU A 20 -25.79 -14.31 -4.31
C LEU A 20 -25.92 -13.46 -5.56
N THR A 21 -27.17 -13.11 -5.88
CA THR A 21 -27.46 -11.96 -6.71
C THR A 21 -26.74 -10.77 -6.09
N TYR A 22 -25.86 -10.14 -6.87
CA TYR A 22 -25.19 -8.89 -6.56
C TYR A 22 -26.26 -7.80 -6.38
N GLN A 23 -26.83 -7.72 -5.19
CA GLN A 23 -27.71 -6.65 -4.79
C GLN A 23 -26.84 -5.48 -4.37
N ASN A 24 -27.00 -4.42 -5.14
CA ASN A 24 -26.37 -3.12 -5.06
C ASN A 24 -26.90 -2.37 -3.82
N SER A 25 -26.56 -2.85 -2.63
CA SER A 25 -27.13 -2.37 -1.37
C SER A 25 -26.05 -2.06 -0.36
N PHE A 26 -25.47 -0.86 -0.45
CA PHE A 26 -24.88 -0.14 0.68
C PHE A 26 -24.86 1.36 0.35
N SER A 27 -26.02 2.02 0.48
CA SER A 27 -26.10 3.48 0.58
C SER A 27 -26.48 3.85 2.00
N LEU A 28 -25.60 3.54 2.96
CA LEU A 28 -25.56 4.29 4.21
C LEU A 28 -24.84 5.61 3.90
N PRO A 29 -25.37 6.78 4.31
CA PRO A 29 -24.65 8.04 4.13
C PRO A 29 -23.34 7.94 4.91
N MET A 30 -22.21 7.99 4.20
CA MET A 30 -20.92 8.16 4.86
C MET A 30 -20.96 9.48 5.63
N PRO A 31 -20.61 9.51 6.93
CA PRO A 31 -20.67 10.73 7.73
C PRO A 31 -19.67 11.79 7.25
N TYR A 32 -18.71 11.39 6.42
CA TYR A 32 -17.73 12.26 5.79
C TYR A 32 -18.15 12.58 4.34
N HIS A 33 -18.22 13.87 4.00
CA HIS A 33 -18.47 14.34 2.64
C HIS A 33 -17.17 14.27 1.83
N ASP A 34 -17.01 13.22 1.04
CA ASP A 34 -15.78 12.87 0.33
C ASP A 34 -15.66 13.46 -1.08
N ALA A 35 -16.64 14.26 -1.53
CA ALA A 35 -16.69 14.83 -2.87
C ALA A 35 -15.37 15.53 -3.27
N LEU A 36 -14.83 16.38 -2.38
CA LEU A 36 -13.56 17.08 -2.63
C LEU A 36 -12.37 16.12 -2.81
N ILE A 37 -12.34 15.02 -2.05
CA ILE A 37 -11.29 14.01 -2.17
C ILE A 37 -11.40 13.30 -3.53
N LEU A 38 -12.63 12.89 -3.90
CA LEU A 38 -12.88 12.21 -5.16
C LEU A 38 -12.53 13.10 -6.35
N ASP A 39 -12.93 14.37 -6.31
CA ASP A 39 -12.60 15.37 -7.33
C ASP A 39 -11.08 15.54 -7.47
N HIS A 40 -10.35 15.65 -6.36
CA HIS A 40 -8.89 15.80 -6.39
C HIS A 40 -8.20 14.54 -6.92
N ILE A 41 -8.69 13.35 -6.58
CA ILE A 41 -8.18 12.10 -7.13
C ILE A 41 -8.37 12.08 -8.65
N GLN A 42 -9.55 12.45 -9.16
CA GLN A 42 -9.81 12.51 -10.59
C GLN A 42 -8.91 13.53 -11.30
N GLN A 43 -8.89 14.77 -10.82
CA GLN A 43 -8.07 15.85 -11.39
C GLN A 43 -6.58 15.48 -11.46
N THR A 44 -6.05 14.79 -10.45
CA THR A 44 -4.64 14.35 -10.43
C THR A 44 -4.33 13.36 -11.56
N HIS A 45 -5.31 12.60 -12.04
CA HIS A 45 -5.16 11.64 -13.13
C HIS A 45 -5.42 12.24 -14.52
N ASP A 46 -6.02 13.43 -14.62
CA ASP A 46 -6.50 13.99 -15.89
C ASP A 46 -5.41 14.66 -16.75
N THR A 47 -4.16 14.70 -16.28
CA THR A 47 -3.05 15.28 -17.07
C THR A 47 -2.77 14.48 -18.34
N SER A 48 -2.58 15.16 -19.47
CA SER A 48 -2.18 14.55 -20.74
C SER A 48 -0.65 14.47 -20.93
N LEU A 49 0.13 15.02 -20.00
CA LEU A 49 1.59 15.06 -20.08
C LEU A 49 2.26 13.73 -19.73
N LEU A 50 1.53 12.85 -19.04
CA LEU A 50 1.97 11.50 -18.70
C LEU A 50 1.04 10.50 -19.37
N SER A 51 1.62 9.43 -19.90
CA SER A 51 0.88 8.27 -20.37
C SER A 51 0.18 7.55 -19.22
N GLU A 52 -0.85 6.77 -19.53
CA GLU A 52 -1.54 5.93 -18.53
C GLU A 52 -0.57 4.97 -17.84
N ARG A 53 0.39 4.41 -18.58
CA ARG A 53 1.45 3.57 -18.00
C ARG A 53 2.24 4.32 -16.93
N GLU A 54 2.69 5.53 -17.21
CA GLU A 54 3.47 6.34 -16.25
C GLU A 54 2.65 6.69 -15.01
N LYS A 55 1.40 7.13 -15.17
CA LYS A 55 0.51 7.44 -14.05
C LYS A 55 0.29 6.24 -13.13
N HIS A 56 0.14 5.05 -13.71
CA HIS A 56 -0.02 3.81 -12.94
C HIS A 56 1.24 3.45 -12.16
N LEU A 57 2.41 3.48 -12.79
CA LEU A 57 3.69 3.16 -12.14
C LEU A 57 4.03 4.16 -11.03
N ILE A 58 3.88 5.47 -11.29
CA ILE A 58 4.12 6.51 -10.30
C ILE A 58 3.18 6.35 -9.11
N GLY A 59 1.88 6.22 -9.37
CA GLY A 59 0.92 6.11 -8.29
C GLY A 59 1.04 4.82 -7.49
N LEU A 60 1.46 3.71 -8.12
CA LEU A 60 1.77 2.47 -7.40
C LEU A 60 2.99 2.64 -6.49
N ALA A 61 4.06 3.30 -6.94
CA ALA A 61 5.20 3.64 -6.09
C ALA A 61 4.80 4.48 -4.86
N VAL A 62 3.92 5.46 -5.06
CA VAL A 62 3.40 6.30 -3.97
C VAL A 62 2.59 5.48 -2.97
N THR A 63 1.69 4.60 -3.42
CA THR A 63 0.88 3.80 -2.47
C THR A 63 1.71 2.79 -1.68
N MET A 64 2.76 2.22 -2.31
CA MET A 64 3.69 1.32 -1.64
C MET A 64 4.50 2.04 -0.55
N THR A 65 5.06 3.20 -0.84
CA THR A 65 5.85 3.99 0.14
C THR A 65 5.01 4.55 1.28
N ARG A 66 3.70 4.74 1.05
CA ARG A 66 2.74 5.09 2.11
C ARG A 66 2.17 3.89 2.88
N GLY A 67 2.41 2.66 2.42
CA GLY A 67 1.94 1.45 3.10
C GLY A 67 0.43 1.18 3.00
N CYS A 68 -0.29 1.81 2.06
CA CYS A 68 -1.74 1.57 1.91
C CYS A 68 -2.02 0.30 1.10
N GLN A 69 -2.37 -0.81 1.77
CA GLN A 69 -2.56 -2.10 1.10
C GLN A 69 -3.73 -2.11 0.11
N VAL A 70 -4.87 -1.51 0.48
CA VAL A 70 -6.04 -1.41 -0.40
C VAL A 70 -5.72 -0.58 -1.65
N CYS A 71 -5.03 0.55 -1.48
CA CYS A 71 -4.63 1.41 -2.58
C CYS A 71 -3.64 0.70 -3.51
N THR A 72 -2.64 0.01 -2.94
CA THR A 72 -1.62 -0.75 -3.68
C THR A 72 -2.27 -1.88 -4.49
N ARG A 73 -3.16 -2.68 -3.88
CA ARG A 73 -3.92 -3.70 -4.61
C ARG A 73 -4.69 -3.10 -5.78
N ASN A 74 -5.48 -2.04 -5.54
CA ASN A 74 -6.28 -1.41 -6.60
C ASN A 74 -5.40 -0.86 -7.73
N ARG A 75 -4.19 -0.36 -7.43
CA ARG A 75 -3.24 0.13 -8.43
C ARG A 75 -2.62 -1.01 -9.24
N ILE A 76 -2.29 -2.13 -8.61
CA ILE A 76 -1.80 -3.34 -9.30
C ILE A 76 -2.87 -3.87 -10.27
N GLU A 77 -4.12 -3.99 -9.82
CA GLU A 77 -5.22 -4.47 -10.66
C GLU A 77 -5.40 -3.58 -11.90
N LYS A 78 -5.40 -2.26 -11.73
CA LYS A 78 -5.51 -1.32 -12.86
C LYS A 78 -4.29 -1.37 -13.79
N ALA A 79 -3.08 -1.44 -13.24
CA ALA A 79 -1.85 -1.56 -14.03
C ALA A 79 -1.86 -2.82 -14.91
N LYS A 80 -2.26 -3.97 -14.34
CA LYS A 80 -2.42 -5.22 -15.09
C LYS A 80 -3.50 -5.11 -16.16
N SER A 81 -4.61 -4.43 -15.88
CA SER A 81 -5.72 -4.27 -16.84
C SER A 81 -5.32 -3.50 -18.11
N ILE A 82 -4.28 -2.67 -18.04
CA ILE A 82 -3.73 -1.94 -19.20
C ILE A 82 -2.50 -2.62 -19.81
N GLY A 83 -2.20 -3.87 -19.41
CA GLY A 83 -1.14 -4.69 -20.00
C GLY A 83 0.26 -4.46 -19.41
N ILE A 84 0.39 -3.88 -18.21
CA ILE A 84 1.68 -3.85 -17.51
C ILE A 84 1.96 -5.25 -16.94
N ASP A 85 3.07 -5.85 -17.36
CA ASP A 85 3.51 -7.18 -16.96
C ASP A 85 4.10 -7.25 -15.54
N ASP A 86 4.22 -8.47 -15.02
CA ASP A 86 4.71 -8.73 -13.66
C ASP A 86 6.20 -8.40 -13.54
N GLU A 87 7.00 -8.53 -14.59
CA GLU A 87 8.41 -8.15 -14.63
C GLU A 87 8.59 -6.65 -14.37
N THR A 88 7.80 -5.81 -15.05
CA THR A 88 7.78 -4.36 -14.85
C THR A 88 7.36 -4.03 -13.41
N LEU A 89 6.29 -4.67 -12.90
CA LEU A 89 5.81 -4.41 -11.55
C LEU A 89 6.84 -4.82 -10.49
N ASN A 90 7.51 -5.95 -10.67
CA ASN A 90 8.59 -6.38 -9.78
C ASN A 90 9.79 -5.43 -9.83
N ALA A 91 10.17 -4.92 -11.01
CA ALA A 91 11.20 -3.90 -11.13
C ALA A 91 10.82 -2.61 -10.40
N LEU A 92 9.56 -2.17 -10.51
CA LEU A 92 9.04 -1.01 -9.78
C LEU A 92 9.11 -1.22 -8.26
N VAL A 93 8.74 -2.39 -7.76
CA VAL A 93 8.84 -2.75 -6.34
C VAL A 93 10.29 -2.65 -5.87
N ALA A 94 11.23 -3.24 -6.62
CA ALA A 94 12.65 -3.22 -6.28
C ALA A 94 13.21 -1.79 -6.20
N VAL A 95 12.91 -0.94 -7.19
CA VAL A 95 13.33 0.47 -7.20
C VAL A 95 12.69 1.24 -6.04
N SER A 96 11.39 1.05 -5.80
CA SER A 96 10.67 1.74 -4.71
C SER A 96 11.24 1.36 -3.34
N ALA A 97 11.54 0.07 -3.13
CA ALA A 97 12.15 -0.41 -1.89
C ALA A 97 13.56 0.14 -1.68
N ALA A 98 14.40 0.14 -2.72
CA ALA A 98 15.75 0.69 -2.67
C ALA A 98 15.74 2.19 -2.34
N VAL A 99 14.90 2.97 -3.02
CA VAL A 99 14.79 4.42 -2.75
C VAL A 99 14.27 4.67 -1.33
N ASN A 100 13.22 3.97 -0.90
CA ASN A 100 12.63 4.18 0.42
C ASN A 100 13.59 3.80 1.57
N SER A 101 14.35 2.70 1.41
CA SER A 101 15.39 2.32 2.36
C SER A 101 16.54 3.33 2.40
N GLY A 102 16.95 3.86 1.25
CA GLY A 102 17.96 4.91 1.14
C GLY A 102 17.55 6.19 1.85
N VAL A 103 16.31 6.66 1.63
CA VAL A 103 15.75 7.84 2.33
C VAL A 103 15.71 7.62 3.83
N THR A 104 15.33 6.43 4.29
CA THR A 104 15.31 6.08 5.72
C THR A 104 16.71 6.21 6.34
N ALA A 105 17.72 5.60 5.71
CA ALA A 105 19.09 5.66 6.19
C ALA A 105 19.68 7.08 6.16
N ALA A 106 19.46 7.83 5.08
CA ALA A 106 19.94 9.20 4.95
C ALA A 106 19.31 10.12 6.00
N THR A 107 18.00 10.01 6.21
CA THR A 107 17.28 10.80 7.21
C THR A 107 17.81 10.54 8.62
N ALA A 108 18.02 9.26 8.97
CA ALA A 108 18.59 8.89 10.27
C ALA A 108 20.00 9.47 10.47
N ARG A 109 20.88 9.37 9.45
CA ARG A 109 22.24 9.94 9.52
C ARG A 109 22.23 11.45 9.77
N VAL A 110 21.37 12.18 9.06
CA VAL A 110 21.23 13.64 9.26
C VAL A 110 20.78 13.94 10.68
N ALA A 111 19.77 13.21 11.18
CA ALA A 111 19.29 13.39 12.56
C ALA A 111 20.39 13.11 13.60
N PHE A 112 21.21 12.07 13.42
CA PHE A 112 22.36 11.82 14.31
C PHE A 112 23.38 12.97 14.25
N GLY A 113 23.71 13.47 13.06
CA GLY A 113 24.62 14.61 12.91
C GLY A 113 24.10 15.89 13.59
N MET A 114 22.78 16.12 13.57
CA MET A 114 22.16 17.25 14.27
C MET A 114 22.35 17.14 15.80
N LEU A 115 22.18 15.93 16.37
CA LEU A 115 22.40 15.69 17.80
C LEU A 115 23.87 15.87 18.20
N GLU A 116 24.80 15.38 17.37
CA GLU A 116 26.25 15.55 17.59
C GLU A 116 26.66 17.03 17.55
N GLN A 117 26.10 17.79 16.60
CA GLN A 117 26.34 19.23 16.50
C GLN A 117 25.84 19.97 17.74
N GLU A 118 24.60 19.73 18.17
CA GLU A 118 24.03 20.33 19.39
C GLU A 118 24.88 20.02 20.63
N ALA A 119 25.36 18.78 20.78
CA ALA A 119 26.24 18.38 21.87
C ALA A 119 27.60 19.11 21.83
N SER A 120 28.15 19.35 20.64
CA SER A 120 29.42 20.07 20.46
C SER A 120 29.30 21.56 20.78
N GLU A 121 28.18 22.19 20.40
CA GLU A 121 27.87 23.59 20.72
C GLU A 121 27.65 23.79 22.23
N ALA A 122 27.08 22.80 22.92
CA ALA A 122 26.92 22.81 24.37
C ALA A 122 28.26 22.76 25.15
N CYS A 123 29.35 22.26 24.56
CA CYS A 123 30.71 22.29 25.13
C CYS A 123 31.52 23.49 24.61
N GLY A 124 30.87 24.59 24.23
CA GLY A 124 31.53 25.87 23.94
C GLY A 124 32.35 26.42 25.13
N ASP A 125 32.73 27.71 25.09
CA ASP A 125 33.72 28.44 25.93
C ASP A 125 34.05 27.96 27.36
N THR A 126 33.14 27.27 28.05
CA THR A 126 33.38 26.50 29.27
C THR A 126 34.38 25.34 29.18
N CYS A 127 34.66 24.80 27.98
CA CYS A 127 35.59 23.67 27.77
C CYS A 127 36.97 24.09 27.21
N SER A 128 37.24 25.40 27.01
CA SER A 128 38.58 25.89 26.63
C SER A 128 39.49 25.95 27.88
N PRO A 129 40.75 25.42 27.80
CA PRO A 129 41.68 25.43 28.93
C PRO A 129 42.15 26.83 29.35
#